data_AF-A0A800EQQ2-F1
#
_entry.id   AF-A0A800EQQ2-F1
#
_cell.length_a   1.000
_cell.length_b   1.000
_cell.length_c   1.000
_cell.angle_alpha   90.00
_cell.angle_beta   90.00
_cell.angle_gamma   90.00
#
_symmetry.space_group_name_H-M   'P 1'
#
loop_
_entity.id
_entity.type
_entity.pdbx_description
1 polymer ?
#
loop_
_entity_poly.entity_id
_entity_poly.type
_entity_poly.pdbx_seq_one_letter_code
_entity_poly.pdbx_strand_id
1 'polypeptide(L)'
;MMAWPEDHARVRLFRYEDLVGNEVDVFNQMFEFFGFSAASRLIGRFNARRHRAAKQQAKSKHIRDPNSGQWRQYCTPELTRRFNERHGDWIEKLGYATT
;
A
#
# COMPACT_ATOMS: atom_id res chain seq x y z
N MET A 1 7.96 11.33 10.62
CA MET A 1 7.60 9.89 10.57
C MET A 1 8.15 9.06 11.75
N MET A 2 9.20 9.46 12.47
CA MET A 2 9.84 8.60 13.49
C MET A 2 8.97 8.18 14.69
N ALA A 3 7.90 8.92 14.99
CA ALA A 3 6.95 8.61 16.05
C ALA A 3 5.51 8.64 15.49
N TRP A 4 5.29 8.01 14.33
CA TRP A 4 3.94 7.87 13.80
C TRP A 4 3.15 6.93 14.71
N PRO A 5 1.93 7.30 15.13
CA PRO A 5 1.11 6.40 15.92
C PRO A 5 0.64 5.24 15.04
N GLU A 6 1.20 4.05 15.26
CA GLU A 6 0.80 2.82 14.58
C GLU A 6 -0.57 2.33 15.07
N ASP A 7 -0.87 2.60 16.34
CA ASP A 7 -2.15 2.32 16.97
C ASP A 7 -2.70 3.58 17.64
N HIS A 8 -3.69 4.20 17.00
CA HIS A 8 -4.37 5.36 17.54
C HIS A 8 -5.79 5.41 16.99
N ALA A 9 -6.79 5.60 17.86
CA ALA A 9 -8.22 5.49 17.48
C ALA A 9 -8.65 6.39 16.31
N ARG A 10 -7.98 7.53 16.09
CA ARG A 10 -8.23 8.47 14.98
C ARG A 10 -7.30 8.33 13.78
N VAL A 11 -6.44 7.31 13.75
CA VAL A 11 -5.51 7.06 12.66
C VAL A 11 -5.62 5.60 12.25
N ARG A 12 -5.75 5.34 10.94
CA ARG A 12 -5.72 3.99 10.39
C ARG A 12 -4.59 3.88 9.38
N LEU A 13 -3.65 2.99 9.65
CA LEU A 13 -2.51 2.74 8.76
C LEU A 13 -2.84 1.59 7.81
N PHE A 14 -2.54 1.77 6.53
CA PHE A 14 -2.60 0.73 5.51
C PHE A 14 -1.29 0.74 4.73
N ARG A 15 -0.72 -0.44 4.47
CA ARG A 15 0.45 -0.55 3.60
C ARG A 15 0.00 -0.66 2.15
N TYR A 16 0.81 -0.14 1.25
CA TYR A 16 0.47 -0.14 -0.17
C TYR A 16 0.37 -1.58 -0.72
N GLU A 17 1.28 -2.44 -0.29
CA GLU A 17 1.31 -3.86 -0.65
C GLU A 17 0.11 -4.66 -0.13
N ASP A 18 -0.52 -4.24 0.96
CA ASP A 18 -1.77 -4.85 1.45
C ASP A 18 -2.99 -4.37 0.66
N LEU A 19 -2.89 -3.18 0.04
CA LEU A 19 -3.95 -2.55 -0.74
C LEU A 19 -4.01 -3.12 -2.16
N VAL A 20 -2.87 -3.23 -2.83
CA VAL A 20 -2.82 -3.70 -4.23
C VAL A 20 -3.30 -5.15 -4.31
N GLY A 21 -4.30 -5.43 -5.14
CA GLY A 21 -4.93 -6.74 -5.26
C GLY A 21 -6.08 -6.99 -4.28
N ASN A 22 -6.11 -6.29 -3.14
CA ASN A 22 -7.16 -6.38 -2.13
C ASN A 22 -7.95 -5.06 -1.95
N GLU A 23 -8.04 -4.25 -3.01
CA GLU A 23 -8.52 -2.87 -2.91
C GLU A 23 -9.94 -2.78 -2.35
N VAL A 24 -10.82 -3.72 -2.71
CA VAL A 24 -12.23 -3.67 -2.29
C VAL A 24 -12.38 -3.78 -0.78
N ASP A 25 -11.63 -4.69 -0.15
CA ASP A 25 -11.78 -4.95 1.28
C ASP A 25 -11.02 -3.90 2.09
N VAL A 26 -9.86 -3.46 1.62
CA VAL A 26 -9.11 -2.35 2.23
C VAL A 26 -9.91 -1.05 2.18
N PHE A 27 -10.50 -0.70 1.04
CA PHE A 27 -11.37 0.48 0.96
C PHE A 27 -12.63 0.32 1.82
N ASN A 28 -13.20 -0.89 1.93
CA ASN A 28 -14.33 -1.12 2.83
C ASN A 28 -13.96 -0.84 4.30
N GLN A 29 -12.78 -1.27 4.75
CA GLN A 29 -12.25 -0.94 6.07
C GLN A 29 -12.04 0.58 6.24
N MET A 30 -11.55 1.28 5.21
CA MET A 30 -11.43 2.74 5.24
C MET A 30 -12.79 3.41 5.40
N PHE A 31 -13.80 3.00 4.63
CA PHE A 31 -15.14 3.57 4.73
C PHE A 31 -15.79 3.29 6.09
N GLU A 32 -15.59 2.10 6.64
CA GLU A 32 -16.03 1.76 7.99
C GLU A 32 -15.35 2.63 9.05
N PHE A 33 -14.03 2.81 8.94
CA PHE A 33 -13.27 3.69 9.83
C PHE A 33 -13.75 5.14 9.78
N PHE A 34 -14.14 5.64 8.61
CA PHE A 34 -14.74 6.98 8.45
C PHE A 34 -16.22 7.06 8.88
N GLY A 35 -16.82 5.96 9.35
CA GLY A 35 -18.21 5.93 9.83
C GLY A 35 -19.25 5.97 8.71
N PHE A 36 -18.91 5.53 7.49
CA PHE A 36 -19.86 5.57 6.38
C PHE A 36 -20.99 4.55 6.56
N SER A 37 -22.19 4.95 6.16
CA SER A 37 -23.37 4.09 6.16
C SER A 37 -23.17 2.81 5.33
N ALA A 38 -23.93 1.75 5.61
CA ALA A 38 -23.87 0.52 4.83
C ALA A 38 -24.16 0.75 3.33
N ALA A 39 -25.10 1.63 3.00
CA ALA A 39 -25.43 1.99 1.62
C ALA A 39 -24.24 2.69 0.91
N SER A 40 -23.63 3.67 1.58
CA SER A 40 -22.43 4.36 1.05
C SER A 40 -21.26 3.39 0.88
N ARG A 41 -21.07 2.46 1.82
CA ARG A 41 -20.04 1.41 1.72
C ARG A 41 -20.26 0.49 0.52
N LEU A 42 -21.50 0.13 0.20
CA LEU A 42 -21.80 -0.69 -0.98
C LEU A 42 -21.39 0.02 -2.28
N ILE A 43 -21.74 1.29 -2.43
CA ILE A 43 -21.34 2.13 -3.57
C ILE A 43 -19.81 2.29 -3.60
N GLY A 44 -19.19 2.49 -2.44
CA GLY A 44 -17.75 2.57 -2.29
C GLY A 44 -17.03 1.31 -2.77
N ARG A 45 -17.50 0.12 -2.36
CA ARG A 45 -16.96 -1.18 -2.79
C ARG A 45 -17.09 -1.39 -4.30
N PHE A 46 -18.21 -0.98 -4.89
CA PHE A 46 -18.39 -1.01 -6.34
C PHE A 46 -17.34 -0.15 -7.06
N ASN A 47 -17.13 1.09 -6.59
CA ASN A 47 -16.13 1.99 -7.15
C ASN A 47 -14.70 1.45 -6.96
N ALA A 48 -14.37 0.96 -5.77
CA ALA A 48 -13.07 0.33 -5.50
C ALA A 48 -12.82 -0.83 -6.46
N ARG A 49 -13.82 -1.68 -6.73
CA ARG A 49 -13.73 -2.76 -7.72
C ARG A 49 -13.56 -2.24 -9.15
N ARG A 50 -14.27 -1.18 -9.52
CA ARG A 50 -14.22 -0.58 -10.87
C ARG A 50 -12.87 0.05 -11.18
N HIS A 51 -12.26 0.69 -10.17
CA HIS A 51 -11.03 1.47 -10.31
C HIS A 51 -9.78 0.75 -9.78
N ARG A 52 -9.83 -0.57 -9.56
CA ARG A 52 -8.66 -1.38 -9.19
C ARG A 52 -7.46 -1.11 -10.10
N ALA A 53 -6.28 -1.02 -9.50
CA ALA A 53 -5.07 -0.61 -10.19
C ALA A 53 -4.74 -1.54 -11.38
N ALA A 54 -4.86 -2.86 -11.20
CA ALA A 54 -4.68 -3.85 -12.26
C ALA A 54 -5.61 -3.63 -13.47
N LYS A 55 -6.85 -3.18 -13.23
CA LYS A 55 -7.81 -2.89 -14.31
C LYS A 55 -7.53 -1.56 -15.01
N GLN A 56 -6.96 -0.61 -14.28
CA GLN A 56 -6.66 0.73 -14.79
C GLN A 56 -5.28 0.81 -15.46
N GLN A 57 -4.35 -0.10 -15.16
CA GLN A 57 -3.02 -0.14 -15.76
C GLN A 57 -3.08 -0.16 -17.29
N ALA A 58 -3.96 -0.98 -17.88
CA ALA A 58 -4.12 -1.04 -19.33
C ALA A 58 -4.73 0.22 -19.98
N LYS A 59 -5.29 1.13 -19.17
CA LYS A 59 -6.07 2.29 -19.64
C LYS A 59 -5.45 3.64 -19.29
N SER A 60 -4.66 3.69 -18.23
CA SER A 60 -4.11 4.92 -17.67
C SER A 60 -2.66 5.09 -18.06
N LYS A 61 -2.34 6.22 -18.70
CA LYS A 61 -0.95 6.62 -18.98
C LYS A 61 -0.15 6.93 -17.70
N HIS A 62 -0.83 7.15 -16.58
CA HIS A 62 -0.19 7.47 -15.29
C HIS A 62 0.20 6.23 -14.49
N ILE A 63 -0.46 5.09 -14.71
CA ILE A 63 -0.17 3.86 -13.99
C ILE A 63 0.81 3.04 -14.82
N ARG A 64 2.10 3.14 -14.49
CA ARG A 64 3.17 2.37 -15.14
C ARG A 64 3.08 0.88 -14.79
N ASP A 65 3.22 0.57 -13.50
CA ASP A 65 3.05 -0.77 -12.95
C ASP A 65 2.62 -0.62 -11.49
N PRO A 66 1.48 -1.18 -11.07
CA PRO A 66 0.99 -1.07 -9.69
C PRO A 66 1.58 -2.13 -8.75
N ASN A 67 2.35 -3.10 -9.25
CA ASN A 67 2.86 -4.18 -8.41
C ASN A 67 3.94 -3.68 -7.43
N SER A 68 3.98 -4.23 -6.22
CA SER A 68 5.03 -3.95 -5.26
C SER A 68 6.35 -4.65 -5.65
N GLY A 69 7.46 -4.19 -5.08
CA GLY A 69 8.76 -4.88 -5.24
C GLY A 69 9.48 -4.69 -6.58
N GLN A 70 9.00 -3.78 -7.45
CA GLN A 70 9.63 -3.50 -8.76
C GLN A 70 11.11 -3.11 -8.65
N TRP A 71 11.52 -2.52 -7.52
CA TRP A 71 12.92 -2.16 -7.24
C TRP A 71 13.88 -3.35 -7.38
N ARG A 72 13.42 -4.59 -7.12
CA ARG A 72 14.25 -5.81 -7.21
C ARG A 72 14.77 -6.07 -8.64
N GLN A 73 14.08 -5.55 -9.65
CA GLN A 73 14.49 -5.70 -11.06
C GLN A 73 15.61 -4.72 -11.45
N TYR A 74 15.77 -3.63 -10.68
CA TYR A 74 16.68 -2.52 -11.02
C TYR A 74 17.85 -2.41 -10.05
N CYS A 75 17.68 -2.87 -8.80
CA CYS A 75 18.73 -2.84 -7.79
C CYS A 75 19.71 -4.00 -7.99
N THR A 76 20.96 -3.67 -8.31
CA THR A 76 22.05 -4.65 -8.34
C THR A 76 22.34 -5.17 -6.92
N PRO A 77 22.94 -6.37 -6.75
CA PRO A 77 23.27 -6.91 -5.43
C PRO A 77 24.12 -5.94 -4.59
N GLU A 78 25.08 -5.27 -5.21
CA GLU A 78 25.93 -4.28 -4.52
C GLU A 78 25.15 -3.03 -4.09
N LEU A 79 24.19 -2.56 -4.89
CA LEU A 79 23.34 -1.44 -4.50
C LEU A 79 22.42 -1.83 -3.34
N THR A 80 21.83 -3.02 -3.38
CA THR A 80 20.99 -3.55 -2.30
C THR A 80 21.78 -3.66 -0.99
N ARG A 81 23.02 -4.20 -1.04
CA ARG A 81 23.92 -4.28 0.12
C ARG A 81 24.16 -2.90 0.73
N ARG A 82 24.59 -1.92 -0.08
CA ARG A 82 24.84 -0.54 0.41
C ARG A 82 23.58 0.13 0.96
N PHE A 83 22.43 -0.13 0.34
CA PHE A 83 21.16 0.40 0.82
C PHE A 83 20.82 -0.16 2.21
N ASN A 84 20.93 -1.48 2.39
CA ASN A 84 20.70 -2.13 3.68
C ASN A 84 21.71 -1.69 4.74
N GLU A 85 22.99 -1.51 4.40
CA GLU A 85 24.00 -1.01 5.34
C GLU A 85 23.69 0.40 5.84
N ARG A 86 23.11 1.24 4.99
CA ARG A 86 22.79 2.63 5.34
C ARG A 86 21.41 2.80 5.98
N HIS A 87 20.46 1.94 5.63
CA HIS A 87 19.04 2.12 5.96
C HIS A 87 18.40 0.89 6.62
N GLY A 88 19.17 -0.14 6.99
CA GLY A 88 18.68 -1.38 7.60
C GLY A 88 17.79 -1.14 8.81
N ASP A 89 18.23 -0.28 9.73
CA ASP A 89 17.45 0.11 10.92
C ASP A 89 16.04 0.62 10.56
N TRP A 90 15.91 1.34 9.44
CA TRP A 90 14.62 1.86 8.97
C TRP A 90 13.75 0.77 8.35
N ILE A 91 14.36 -0.15 7.60
CA ILE A 91 13.68 -1.28 6.98
C ILE A 91 13.08 -2.18 8.07
N GLU A 92 13.88 -2.49 9.09
CA GLU A 92 13.46 -3.30 10.24
C GLU A 92 12.37 -2.59 11.05
N LYS A 93 12.54 -1.29 11.34
CA LYS A 93 11.52 -0.51 12.07
C LYS A 93 10.17 -0.48 11.35
N LEU A 94 10.16 -0.48 10.03
CA LEU A 94 8.93 -0.56 9.23
C LEU A 94 8.36 -1.99 9.12
N GLY A 95 9.04 -2.98 9.72
CA GLY A 95 8.63 -4.39 9.72
C GLY A 95 8.91 -5.11 8.40
N TYR A 96 9.92 -4.66 7.63
CA TYR A 96 10.40 -5.36 6.45
C TYR A 96 11.68 -6.13 6.76
N ALA A 97 11.89 -7.26 6.11
CA ALA A 97 13.13 -8.01 6.22
C ALA A 97 14.24 -7.33 5.40
N THR A 98 15.42 -7.16 6.00
CA THR A 98 16.64 -6.83 5.26
C THR A 98 16.93 -7.98 4.29
N THR A 99 16.93 -7.69 3.00
CA THR A 99 17.06 -8.68 1.92
C THR A 99 18.52 -8.98 1.61
#